data_AF-A0A2V3W3X1-F1
#
_entry.id   AF-A0A2V3W3X1-F1
#
_cell.length_a   1.000
_cell.length_b   1.000
_cell.length_c   1.000
_cell.angle_alpha   90.00
_cell.angle_beta   90.00
_cell.angle_gamma   90.00
#
_symmetry.space_group_name_H-M   'P 1'
#
loop_
_entity.id
_entity.type
_entity.pdbx_description
1 polymer ?
#
loop_
_entity_poly.entity_id
_entity_poly.type
_entity_poly.pdbx_seq_one_letter_code
_entity_poly.pdbx_strand_id
1 'polypeptide(L)'
;MEKSALLSVLADEVEQGRLVFPTSIKAAINIKERLDDPDCNLDFVILLIQDEPLLSKKVVAVANSVVFNRSGRKVTNVRAAVTLIGMQTVRNLAAAMVSQQLTKLQSKSERVAQS
;
A
#
# COMPACT_ATOMS: atom_id res chain seq x y z
N MET A 1 24.76 3.88 18.78
CA MET A 1 25.09 4.62 17.53
C MET A 1 24.58 3.90 16.28
N GLU A 2 24.73 2.58 16.15
CA GLU A 2 24.38 1.83 14.93
C GLU A 2 22.91 1.90 14.50
N LYS A 3 21.94 1.78 15.42
CA LYS A 3 20.50 1.81 15.08
C LYS A 3 20.05 3.13 14.45
N SER A 4 20.61 4.26 14.91
CA SER A 4 20.29 5.59 14.37
C SER A 4 20.80 5.76 12.95
N ALA A 5 22.00 5.23 12.65
CA ALA A 5 22.58 5.27 11.32
C ALA A 5 21.74 4.44 10.33
N LEU A 6 21.34 3.22 10.71
CA LEU A 6 20.48 2.36 9.89
C LEU A 6 19.12 3.01 9.59
N LEU A 7 18.49 3.64 10.59
CA LEU A 7 17.22 4.33 10.38
C LEU A 7 17.36 5.53 9.43
N SER A 8 18.49 6.25 9.45
CA SER A 8 18.71 7.36 8.52
C SER A 8 18.86 6.87 7.07
N VAL A 9 19.58 5.77 6.84
CA VAL A 9 19.74 5.18 5.50
C VAL A 9 18.39 4.71 4.97
N LEU A 10 17.57 4.07 5.81
CA LEU A 10 16.21 3.66 5.42
C LEU A 10 15.31 4.86 5.12
N ALA A 11 15.40 5.93 5.91
CA ALA A 11 14.64 7.16 5.66
C ALA A 11 15.04 7.77 4.30
N ASP A 12 16.33 7.85 4.00
CA ASP A 12 16.83 8.37 2.73
C ASP A 12 16.35 7.51 1.54
N GLU A 13 16.36 6.17 1.66
CA GLU A 13 15.83 5.29 0.62
C GLU A 13 14.31 5.42 0.41
N VAL A 14 13.57 5.68 1.50
CA VAL A 14 12.14 5.97 1.45
C VAL A 14 11.89 7.29 0.73
N GLU A 15 12.63 8.35 1.08
CA GLU A 15 12.51 9.68 0.46
C GLU A 15 12.87 9.66 -1.02
N GLN A 16 13.90 8.89 -1.38
CA GLN A 16 14.36 8.75 -2.77
C GLN A 16 13.53 7.74 -3.57
N GLY A 17 12.49 7.16 -2.96
CA GLY A 17 11.56 6.24 -3.63
C GLY A 17 12.17 4.91 -4.06
N ARG A 18 13.38 4.58 -3.58
CA ARG A 18 14.10 3.35 -3.90
C ARG A 18 13.65 2.14 -3.09
N LEU A 19 12.90 2.38 -2.01
CA LEU A 19 12.40 1.29 -1.19
C LEU A 19 11.34 0.47 -1.94
N VAL A 20 11.67 -0.79 -2.22
CA VAL A 20 10.73 -1.78 -2.77
C VAL A 20 10.17 -2.61 -1.63
N PHE A 21 8.85 -2.52 -1.43
CA PHE A 21 8.17 -3.40 -0.48
C PHE A 21 7.93 -4.77 -1.11
N PRO A 22 8.42 -5.86 -0.50
CA PRO A 22 8.12 -7.21 -0.95
C PRO A 22 6.70 -7.58 -0.53
N THR A 23 5.72 -7.30 -1.39
CA THR A 23 4.34 -7.77 -1.20
C THR A 23 4.15 -9.10 -1.92
N SER A 24 3.73 -10.15 -1.21
CA SER A 24 3.37 -11.41 -1.84
C SER A 24 2.00 -11.32 -2.51
N ILE A 25 1.80 -12.05 -3.61
CA ILE A 25 0.48 -12.12 -4.27
C ILE A 25 -0.58 -12.75 -3.38
N LYS A 26 -0.20 -13.78 -2.62
CA LYS A 26 -1.09 -14.39 -1.64
C LYS A 26 -1.59 -13.36 -0.61
N ALA A 27 -0.72 -12.48 -0.15
CA ALA A 27 -1.12 -11.38 0.74
C ALA A 27 -2.05 -10.39 0.02
N ALA A 28 -1.72 -9.98 -1.20
CA ALA A 28 -2.55 -9.05 -1.97
C ALA A 28 -3.97 -9.60 -2.24
N ILE A 29 -4.09 -10.88 -2.60
CA ILE A 29 -5.38 -11.56 -2.84
C ILE A 29 -6.19 -11.63 -1.54
N ASN A 30 -5.59 -12.11 -0.45
CA ASN A 30 -6.26 -12.22 0.85
C ASN A 30 -6.78 -10.86 1.34
N ILE A 31 -6.02 -9.78 1.11
CA ILE A 31 -6.47 -8.42 1.45
C ILE A 31 -7.67 -8.02 0.61
N LYS A 32 -7.66 -8.31 -0.70
CA LYS A 32 -8.79 -8.02 -1.59
C LYS A 32 -10.05 -8.76 -1.15
N GLU A 33 -9.94 -10.05 -0.86
CA GLU A 33 -11.06 -10.88 -0.39
C GLU A 33 -11.68 -10.31 0.90
N ARG A 34 -10.84 -9.93 1.86
CA ARG A 34 -11.30 -9.32 3.12
C ARG A 34 -11.92 -7.93 2.94
N LEU A 35 -11.42 -7.14 2.00
CA LEU A 35 -11.97 -5.81 1.70
C LEU A 35 -13.28 -5.86 0.93
N ASP A 36 -13.56 -6.97 0.23
CA ASP A 36 -14.80 -7.18 -0.52
C ASP A 36 -15.98 -7.62 0.33
N ASP A 37 -15.71 -8.07 1.56
CA ASP A 37 -16.76 -8.38 2.54
C ASP A 37 -17.57 -7.09 2.85
N PRO A 38 -18.90 -7.06 2.58
CA PRO A 38 -19.73 -5.90 2.83
C PRO A 38 -19.88 -5.58 4.32
N ASP A 39 -19.71 -6.57 5.21
CA ASP A 39 -19.82 -6.42 6.66
C ASP A 39 -18.46 -6.16 7.35
N CYS A 40 -17.43 -5.89 6.56
CA CYS A 40 -16.08 -5.68 7.05
C CYS A 40 -15.97 -4.43 7.93
N ASN A 41 -15.61 -4.63 9.21
CA ASN A 41 -15.42 -3.55 10.17
C ASN A 41 -14.26 -2.63 9.75
N LEU A 42 -14.49 -1.31 9.77
CA LEU A 42 -13.48 -0.29 9.50
C LEU A 42 -12.20 -0.47 10.32
N ASP A 43 -12.29 -0.82 11.60
CA ASP A 43 -11.11 -1.04 12.45
C ASP A 43 -10.29 -2.24 11.97
N PHE A 44 -10.96 -3.31 11.55
CA PHE A 44 -10.31 -4.48 10.98
C PHE A 44 -9.64 -4.15 9.64
N VAL A 45 -10.29 -3.36 8.79
CA VAL A 45 -9.69 -2.88 7.54
C VAL A 45 -8.43 -2.05 7.80
N ILE A 46 -8.45 -1.16 8.78
CA ILE A 46 -7.29 -0.33 9.12
C ILE A 46 -6.11 -1.22 9.53
N LEU A 47 -6.35 -2.22 10.37
CA LEU A 47 -5.32 -3.18 10.77
C LEU A 47 -4.78 -3.96 9.56
N LEU A 48 -5.67 -4.45 8.70
CA LEU A 48 -5.30 -5.18 7.49
C LEU A 48 -4.43 -4.35 6.54
N ILE A 49 -4.75 -3.07 6.38
CA ILE A 49 -3.95 -2.15 5.55
C ILE A 49 -2.59 -1.90 6.22
N GLN A 50 -2.55 -1.72 7.54
CA GLN A 50 -1.31 -1.51 8.29
C GLN A 50 -0.35 -2.71 8.18
N ASP A 51 -0.89 -3.92 8.12
CA ASP A 51 -0.13 -5.16 7.93
C ASP A 51 0.42 -5.32 6.50
N GLU A 52 -0.04 -4.53 5.53
CA GLU A 52 0.47 -4.53 4.16
C GLU A 52 1.12 -3.19 3.79
N PRO A 53 2.46 -3.10 3.80
CA PRO A 53 3.17 -1.85 3.60
C PRO A 53 2.90 -1.15 2.26
N LEU A 54 2.71 -1.90 1.17
CA LEU A 54 2.50 -1.30 -0.15
C LEU A 54 1.14 -0.61 -0.25
N LEU A 55 0.09 -1.21 0.30
CA LEU A 55 -1.26 -0.69 0.37
C LEU A 55 -1.31 0.47 1.36
N SER A 56 -0.68 0.34 2.53
CA SER A 56 -0.49 1.45 3.47
C SER A 56 0.11 2.68 2.78
N LYS A 57 1.23 2.50 2.06
CA LYS A 57 1.87 3.59 1.31
C LYS A 57 0.92 4.19 0.27
N LYS A 58 0.24 3.36 -0.53
CA LYS A 58 -0.69 3.82 -1.57
C LYS A 58 -1.89 4.58 -1.00
N VAL A 59 -2.48 4.07 0.07
CA VAL A 59 -3.64 4.69 0.75
C VAL A 59 -3.26 6.07 1.28
N VAL A 60 -2.12 6.20 1.97
CA VAL A 60 -1.65 7.50 2.48
C VAL A 60 -1.25 8.45 1.35
N ALA A 61 -0.63 7.95 0.28
CA ALA A 61 -0.27 8.76 -0.88
C ALA A 61 -1.50 9.33 -1.59
N VAL A 62 -2.52 8.50 -1.83
CA VAL A 62 -3.79 8.92 -2.44
C VAL A 62 -4.53 9.90 -1.53
N ALA A 63 -4.54 9.67 -0.21
CA ALA A 63 -5.13 10.60 0.75
C ALA A 63 -4.46 11.98 0.73
N ASN A 64 -3.17 12.07 0.45
CA ASN A 64 -2.45 13.33 0.31
C ASN A 64 -2.51 13.93 -1.11
N SER A 65 -3.18 13.28 -2.06
CA SER A 65 -3.35 13.85 -3.40
C SER A 65 -4.24 15.10 -3.38
N VAL A 66 -4.04 15.99 -4.36
CA VAL A 66 -4.83 17.22 -4.51
C VAL A 66 -6.34 16.95 -4.62
N VAL A 67 -6.72 15.77 -5.11
CA VAL A 67 -8.12 15.36 -5.27
C VAL A 67 -8.81 15.22 -3.90
N PHE A 68 -8.13 14.60 -2.93
CA PHE A 68 -8.70 14.30 -1.61
C PHE A 68 -8.32 15.29 -0.52
N ASN A 69 -7.14 15.91 -0.60
CA ASN A 69 -6.63 16.81 0.44
C ASN A 69 -6.28 18.20 -0.09
N ARG A 70 -7.32 18.97 -0.42
CA ARG A 70 -7.18 20.37 -0.85
C ARG A 70 -6.63 21.29 0.24
N SER A 71 -6.81 20.93 1.51
CA SER A 71 -6.33 21.70 2.65
C SER A 71 -4.80 21.69 2.79
N GLY A 72 -4.11 20.73 2.15
CA GLY A 72 -2.68 20.54 2.28
C GLY A 72 -2.20 19.99 3.63
N ARG A 73 -3.11 19.72 4.58
CA ARG A 73 -2.72 19.16 5.89
C ARG A 73 -2.19 17.73 5.72
N LYS A 74 -0.90 17.53 5.99
CA LYS A 74 -0.24 16.23 5.80
C LYS A 74 -0.95 15.11 6.57
N VAL A 75 -1.42 14.09 5.85
CA VAL A 75 -1.97 12.86 6.40
C VAL A 75 -0.83 11.84 6.55
N THR A 76 -0.60 11.35 7.76
CA THR A 76 0.55 10.47 8.07
C THR A 76 0.15 9.09 8.61
N ASN A 77 -1.13 8.84 8.83
CA ASN A 77 -1.61 7.57 9.36
C ASN A 77 -2.76 6.99 8.52
N VAL A 78 -2.86 5.66 8.54
CA VAL A 78 -3.82 4.90 7.72
C VAL A 78 -5.26 5.22 8.11
N ARG A 79 -5.58 5.31 9.41
CA ARG A 79 -6.94 5.62 9.87
C ARG A 79 -7.46 6.93 9.27
N ALA A 80 -6.69 8.01 9.41
CA ALA A 80 -7.03 9.31 8.84
C ALA A 80 -7.12 9.28 7.32
N ALA A 81 -6.25 8.51 6.66
CA ALA A 81 -6.29 8.34 5.20
C ALA A 81 -7.57 7.62 4.76
N VAL A 82 -7.94 6.50 5.39
CA VAL A 82 -9.15 5.73 5.08
C VAL A 82 -10.41 6.55 5.33
N THR A 83 -10.47 7.28 6.45
CA THR A 83 -11.59 8.20 6.75
C THR A 83 -11.72 9.30 5.69
N LEU A 84 -10.61 9.81 5.15
CA LEU A 84 -10.62 10.87 4.14
C LEU A 84 -11.03 10.38 2.74
N ILE A 85 -10.49 9.23 2.29
CA ILE A 85 -10.69 8.74 0.92
C ILE A 85 -11.88 7.78 0.78
N GLY A 86 -12.38 7.25 1.90
CA GLY A 86 -13.50 6.31 1.95
C GLY A 86 -13.15 4.88 1.55
N MET A 87 -14.02 3.94 1.94
CA MET A 87 -13.78 2.51 1.77
C MET A 87 -13.78 2.05 0.30
N GLN A 88 -14.59 2.68 -0.55
CA GLN A 88 -14.63 2.32 -1.97
C GLN A 88 -13.29 2.59 -2.67
N THR A 89 -12.66 3.72 -2.36
CA THR A 89 -11.34 4.07 -2.90
C THR A 89 -10.28 3.06 -2.45
N VAL A 90 -10.33 2.65 -1.17
CA VAL A 90 -9.44 1.62 -0.63
C VAL A 90 -9.62 0.28 -1.37
N ARG A 91 -10.87 -0.17 -1.57
CA ARG A 91 -11.17 -1.39 -2.35
C ARG A 91 -10.60 -1.33 -3.76
N ASN A 92 -10.79 -0.20 -4.45
CA ASN A 92 -10.27 0.01 -5.80
C ASN A 92 -8.72 -0.03 -5.82
N LEU A 93 -8.06 0.56 -4.82
CA LEU A 93 -6.60 0.52 -4.69
C LEU A 93 -6.08 -0.90 -4.47
N ALA A 94 -6.75 -1.69 -3.62
CA ALA A 94 -6.41 -3.09 -3.41
C ALA A 94 -6.58 -3.92 -4.69
N ALA A 95 -7.67 -3.70 -5.44
CA ALA A 95 -7.88 -4.35 -6.74
C ALA A 95 -6.74 -4.05 -7.72
N ALA A 96 -6.42 -2.77 -7.90
CA ALA A 96 -5.35 -2.33 -8.79
C ALA A 96 -3.99 -2.89 -8.36
N MET A 97 -3.75 -3.03 -7.05
CA MET A 97 -2.54 -3.64 -6.52
C MET A 97 -2.45 -5.13 -6.89
N VAL A 98 -3.53 -5.91 -6.74
CA VAL A 98 -3.55 -7.33 -7.14
C VAL A 98 -3.25 -7.45 -8.63
N SER A 99 -3.93 -6.67 -9.48
CA SER A 99 -3.69 -6.67 -10.93
C SER A 99 -2.22 -6.38 -11.26
N GLN A 100 -1.62 -5.37 -10.61
CA GLN A 100 -0.21 -5.02 -10.82
C GLN A 100 0.74 -6.15 -10.40
N GLN A 101 0.43 -6.87 -9.31
CA GLN A 101 1.27 -7.98 -8.86
C GLN A 101 1.19 -9.18 -9.81
N LEU A 102 0.02 -9.48 -10.35
CA LEU A 102 -0.15 -10.52 -11.37
C LEU A 102 0.69 -10.23 -12.63
N THR A 103 0.67 -8.98 -13.13
CA THR A 103 1.51 -8.58 -14.27
C THR A 103 3.00 -8.72 -13.97
N LYS A 104 3.44 -8.38 -12.74
CA LYS A 104 4.85 -8.53 -12.34
C LYS A 104 5.31 -9.98 -12.38
N LEU A 105 4.46 -10.95 -12.00
CA LEU A 105 4.82 -12.37 -12.13
C LEU A 105 5.01 -12.80 -13.58
N GLN A 106 4.13 -12.39 -14.49
CA GLN A 106 4.23 -12.74 -15.91
C GLN A 106 5.57 -12.26 -16.48
N SER A 107 5.95 -11.01 -16.19
CA SER A 107 7.24 -10.45 -16.60
C SER A 107 8.45 -11.14 -15.97
N LYS A 108 8.32 -11.70 -14.76
CA LYS A 108 9.38 -12.46 -14.09
C LYS A 108 9.51 -13.86 -14.70
N SER A 109 8.41 -14.49 -15.08
CA SER A 109 8.39 -15.80 -15.76
C SER A 109 9.03 -15.74 -17.14
N GLU A 110 8.81 -14.66 -17.90
CA GLU A 110 9.41 -14.46 -19.22
C GLU A 110 10.93 -14.27 -19.15
N ARG A 111 11.44 -13.56 -18.13
CA ARG A 111 12.89 -13.34 -17.95
C ARG A 111 13.64 -14.61 -17.54
N VAL A 112 12.99 -15.51 -16.79
CA VAL A 112 13.59 -16.80 -16.39
C VAL A 112 13.57 -17.81 -17.54
N ALA A 113 12.64 -17.69 -18.51
CA ALA A 113 12.60 -18.54 -19.69
C ALA A 113 13.58 -18.12 -20.81
N GLN A 114 14.17 -16.92 -20.73
CA GLN A 114 15.14 -16.38 -21.69
C GLN A 114 16.60 -16.37 -21.16
N SER A 115 16.84 -16.90 -19.96
CA SER A 115 18.17 -17.05 -19.35
C SER A 115 18.52 -18.54 -19.24
#